data_AF-A0A1B0C1R3-F1
#
_entry.id   AF-A0A1B0C1R3-F1
#
_cell.length_a   1.000
_cell.length_b   1.000
_cell.length_c   1.000
_cell.angle_alpha   90.00
_cell.angle_beta   90.00
_cell.angle_gamma   90.00
#
_symmetry.space_group_name_H-M   'P 1'
#
loop_
_entity.id
_entity.type
_entity.pdbx_description
1 polymer ?
#
loop_
_entity_poly.entity_id
_entity_poly.type
_entity_poly.pdbx_seq_one_letter_code
_entity_poly.pdbx_strand_id
1 'polypeptide(L)'
;MLYSEDFNTIKKWSPLIMDGRNFTQKIAATYAPEGTDVNFGEITNQIFLYLNNHANFYLHLNHDVIDIKKNQNKTWTIHIVNQDLINKTKKLIRVNAKYVFIGSGGGALRLLQKSGIAESYRYAGFPVGGQFLVTKNKILTDRHHAKVYGKASIGAPPMSIPHIDTRILDGEKVLLFGPFATFSSKFLKYGSWTDLFCSLNYKNIIPLLQVGMKNISLVQYLIGQLLTSKKGKFKTLCNYVPYANIKDWQLITAGQRVQIIKNDPNKGGILEFGTEIVHSSDKTLSALLGASPGASTSAATMLNLISIMFKDKITDCSWNIKLREIFISYKKSINNDYKLADKVKKYTKKSLKL
;
A
#
# COMPACT_ATOMS: atom_id res chain seq x y z
N MET A 1 20.14 5.96 14.53
CA MET A 1 19.28 5.07 15.35
C MET A 1 19.96 4.85 16.68
N LEU A 2 19.20 4.80 17.76
CA LEU A 2 19.66 4.58 19.13
C LEU A 2 19.03 3.28 19.65
N TYR A 3 19.81 2.42 20.30
CA TYR A 3 19.32 1.20 20.93
C TYR A 3 19.36 1.35 22.45
N SER A 4 18.34 0.84 23.15
CA SER A 4 18.35 0.77 24.61
C SER A 4 17.50 -0.39 25.11
N GLU A 5 17.89 -0.93 26.26
CA GLU A 5 17.11 -1.86 27.09
C GLU A 5 16.69 -1.21 28.43
N ASP A 6 17.13 0.02 28.69
CA ASP A 6 16.82 0.74 29.93
C ASP A 6 15.37 1.25 29.92
N PHE A 7 14.64 0.93 30.98
CA PHE A 7 13.22 1.25 31.12
C PHE A 7 12.95 2.76 31.02
N ASN A 8 13.76 3.57 31.70
CA ASN A 8 13.57 5.02 31.74
C ASN A 8 13.87 5.68 30.40
N THR A 9 14.86 5.17 29.68
CA THR A 9 15.22 5.62 28.33
C THR A 9 14.09 5.33 27.35
N ILE A 10 13.56 4.10 27.35
CA ILE A 10 12.45 3.71 26.47
C ILE A 10 11.17 4.48 26.83
N LYS A 11 10.94 4.74 28.13
CA LYS A 11 9.82 5.56 28.60
C LYS A 11 9.88 6.99 28.06
N LYS A 12 11.06 7.59 27.92
CA LYS A 12 11.20 8.91 27.27
C LYS A 12 10.82 8.86 25.79
N TRP A 13 11.11 7.77 25.09
CA TRP A 13 10.77 7.62 23.66
C TRP A 13 9.29 7.33 23.41
N SER A 14 8.64 6.56 24.30
CA SER A 14 7.25 6.16 24.14
C SER A 14 6.53 6.03 25.50
N PRO A 15 6.18 7.16 26.15
CA PRO A 15 5.67 7.13 27.52
C PRO A 15 4.30 6.45 27.58
N LEU A 16 3.40 6.69 26.60
CA LEU A 16 2.08 6.08 26.56
C LEU A 16 2.11 4.54 26.56
N ILE A 17 3.14 3.94 25.95
CA ILE A 17 3.29 2.49 25.91
C ILE A 17 3.91 1.96 27.21
N MET A 18 4.82 2.74 27.78
CA MET A 18 5.61 2.36 28.95
C MET A 18 4.87 2.57 30.26
N ASP A 19 3.91 3.49 30.30
CA ASP A 19 3.11 3.78 31.48
C ASP A 19 2.24 2.58 31.87
N GLY A 20 2.37 2.15 33.13
CA GLY A 20 1.68 0.98 33.69
C GLY A 20 2.38 -0.36 33.45
N ARG A 21 3.54 -0.38 32.77
CA ARG A 21 4.37 -1.60 32.65
C ARG A 21 5.18 -1.85 33.91
N ASN A 22 5.45 -3.13 34.17
CA ASN A 22 6.33 -3.55 35.25
C ASN A 22 7.78 -3.17 34.94
N PHE A 23 8.46 -2.52 35.88
CA PHE A 23 9.87 -2.13 35.77
C PHE A 23 10.83 -3.32 35.61
N THR A 24 10.45 -4.51 36.09
CA THR A 24 11.27 -5.73 35.94
C THR A 24 11.06 -6.46 34.61
N GLN A 25 10.12 -6.00 33.78
CA GLN A 25 9.90 -6.59 32.46
C GLN A 25 11.10 -6.31 31.55
N LYS A 26 11.69 -7.37 30.98
CA LYS A 26 12.73 -7.22 29.95
C LYS A 26 12.13 -6.60 28.68
N ILE A 27 12.70 -5.47 28.27
CA ILE A 27 12.29 -4.73 27.08
C ILE A 27 13.53 -4.25 26.34
N ALA A 28 13.39 -4.04 25.03
CA ALA A 28 14.42 -3.44 24.19
C ALA A 28 13.73 -2.64 23.10
N ALA A 29 14.32 -1.50 22.72
CA ALA A 29 13.81 -0.68 21.63
C ALA A 29 14.94 -0.05 20.82
N THR A 30 14.67 0.11 19.53
CA THR A 30 15.48 0.93 18.63
C THR A 30 14.68 2.17 18.27
N TYR A 31 15.27 3.35 18.48
CA TYR A 31 14.66 4.65 18.23
C TYR A 31 15.34 5.38 17.06
N ALA A 32 14.54 5.93 16.16
CA ALA A 32 14.98 6.71 15.01
C ALA A 32 14.37 8.13 15.09
N PRO A 33 15.05 9.10 15.73
CA PRO A 33 14.53 10.46 15.91
C PRO A 33 14.30 11.21 14.60
N GLU A 34 14.98 10.81 13.53
CA GLU A 34 14.86 11.45 12.21
C GLU A 34 13.57 11.10 11.44
N GLY A 35 12.73 10.21 11.97
CA GLY A 35 11.48 9.81 11.33
C GLY A 35 10.44 10.93 11.34
N THR A 36 9.77 11.14 10.22
CA THR A 36 8.61 12.05 10.11
C THR A 36 7.37 11.29 9.65
N ASP A 37 6.18 11.78 10.02
CA ASP A 37 4.93 11.31 9.43
C ASP A 37 4.73 11.91 8.03
N VAL A 38 3.94 11.21 7.22
CA VAL A 38 3.61 11.61 5.86
C VAL A 38 2.12 11.40 5.62
N ASN A 39 1.44 12.46 5.18
CA ASN A 39 0.06 12.39 4.71
C ASN A 39 0.03 12.12 3.21
N PHE A 40 -0.25 10.88 2.82
CA PHE A 40 -0.32 10.48 1.40
C PHE A 40 -1.49 11.10 0.64
N GLY A 41 -2.59 11.44 1.32
CA GLY A 41 -3.70 12.16 0.69
C GLY A 41 -3.22 13.54 0.24
N GLU A 42 -2.51 14.24 1.11
CA GLU A 42 -1.96 15.56 0.80
C GLU A 42 -0.87 15.50 -0.28
N ILE A 43 0.06 14.54 -0.22
CA ILE A 43 1.03 14.32 -1.31
C ILE A 43 0.32 14.12 -2.65
N THR A 44 -0.75 13.31 -2.66
CA THR A 44 -1.51 13.03 -3.89
C THR A 44 -2.13 14.32 -4.44
N ASN A 45 -2.74 15.14 -3.58
CA ASN A 45 -3.31 16.43 -3.97
C ASN A 45 -2.23 17.35 -4.56
N GLN A 46 -1.08 17.50 -3.89
CA GLN A 46 0.01 18.36 -4.38
C GLN A 46 0.55 17.90 -5.73
N ILE A 47 0.70 16.58 -5.94
CA ILE A 47 1.15 16.03 -7.22
C ILE A 47 0.15 16.40 -8.32
N PHE A 48 -1.15 16.19 -8.11
CA PHE A 48 -2.16 16.50 -9.13
C PHE A 48 -2.35 18.00 -9.36
N LEU A 49 -2.25 18.83 -8.33
CA LEU A 49 -2.26 20.29 -8.47
C LEU A 49 -1.09 20.78 -9.32
N TYR A 50 0.12 20.25 -9.07
CA TYR A 50 1.29 20.55 -9.88
C TYR A 50 1.08 20.08 -11.33
N LEU A 51 0.60 18.85 -11.53
CA LEU A 51 0.37 18.29 -12.86
C LEU A 51 -0.68 19.05 -13.66
N ASN A 52 -1.75 19.53 -13.02
CA ASN A 52 -2.81 20.33 -13.65
C ASN A 52 -2.31 21.67 -14.22
N ASN A 53 -1.14 22.17 -13.80
CA ASN A 53 -0.54 23.38 -14.38
C ASN A 53 0.19 23.11 -15.70
N HIS A 54 0.26 21.87 -16.18
CA HIS A 54 0.89 21.51 -17.44
C HIS A 54 -0.15 21.28 -18.55
N ALA A 55 0.04 21.93 -19.69
CA ALA A 55 -0.89 21.90 -20.83
C ALA A 55 -1.15 20.49 -21.43
N ASN A 56 -0.27 19.53 -21.15
CA ASN A 56 -0.33 18.16 -21.65
C ASN A 56 -0.83 17.14 -20.61
N PHE A 57 -1.41 17.60 -19.50
CA PHE A 57 -2.00 16.76 -18.47
C PHE A 57 -3.49 17.06 -18.31
N TYR A 58 -4.30 16.00 -18.20
CA TYR A 58 -5.73 16.09 -18.03
C TYR A 58 -6.19 15.14 -16.93
N LEU A 59 -6.84 15.67 -15.89
CA LEU A 59 -7.43 14.91 -14.81
C LEU A 59 -8.93 14.77 -15.00
N HIS A 60 -9.41 13.53 -15.10
CA HIS A 60 -10.83 13.22 -15.18
C HIS A 60 -11.27 12.44 -13.93
N LEU A 61 -12.04 13.10 -13.07
CA LEU A 61 -12.67 12.49 -11.89
C LEU A 61 -14.10 12.02 -12.23
N ASN A 62 -14.66 11.10 -11.44
CA ASN A 62 -15.98 10.50 -11.72
C ASN A 62 -16.03 9.74 -13.06
N HIS A 63 -14.89 9.21 -13.48
CA HIS A 63 -14.71 8.46 -14.73
C HIS A 63 -14.26 7.03 -14.40
N ASP A 64 -15.19 6.08 -14.47
CA ASP A 64 -14.89 4.69 -14.16
C ASP A 64 -14.47 3.96 -15.42
N VAL A 65 -13.21 3.53 -15.50
CA VAL A 65 -12.76 2.61 -16.55
C VAL A 65 -13.40 1.24 -16.29
N ILE A 66 -14.20 0.77 -17.25
CA ILE A 66 -14.93 -0.51 -17.14
C ILE A 66 -14.41 -1.59 -18.07
N ASP A 67 -13.65 -1.22 -19.10
CA ASP A 67 -13.09 -2.16 -20.08
C ASP A 67 -11.89 -1.55 -20.81
N ILE A 68 -10.98 -2.41 -21.24
CA ILE A 68 -9.79 -2.05 -22.00
C ILE A 68 -9.67 -3.05 -23.14
N LYS A 69 -9.60 -2.61 -24.39
CA LYS A 69 -9.52 -3.49 -25.56
C LYS A 69 -8.34 -3.11 -26.44
N LYS A 70 -7.59 -4.12 -26.88
CA LYS A 70 -6.50 -3.92 -27.84
C LYS A 70 -7.07 -3.75 -29.25
N ASN A 71 -6.65 -2.71 -29.94
CA ASN A 71 -7.02 -2.43 -31.33
C ASN A 71 -6.03 -3.10 -32.30
N GLN A 72 -6.46 -3.31 -33.55
CA GLN A 72 -5.62 -3.91 -34.60
C GLN A 72 -4.35 -3.07 -34.89
N ASN A 73 -4.44 -1.74 -34.77
CA ASN A 73 -3.31 -0.81 -34.93
C ASN A 73 -2.39 -0.71 -33.70
N LYS A 74 -2.44 -1.69 -32.78
CA LYS A 74 -1.64 -1.76 -31.54
C LYS A 74 -1.90 -0.66 -30.51
N THR A 75 -2.97 0.13 -30.68
CA THR A 75 -3.46 1.06 -29.63
C THR A 75 -4.50 0.36 -28.74
N TRP A 76 -4.97 1.07 -27.72
CA TRP A 76 -5.94 0.58 -26.75
C TRP A 76 -7.19 1.46 -26.72
N THR A 77 -8.37 0.85 -26.88
CA THR A 77 -9.65 1.50 -26.62
C THR A 77 -10.01 1.32 -25.14
N ILE A 78 -10.17 2.44 -24.44
CA ILE A 78 -10.58 2.48 -23.03
C ILE A 78 -12.06 2.83 -22.96
N HIS A 79 -12.87 1.94 -22.41
CA HIS A 79 -14.29 2.17 -22.17
C HIS A 79 -14.49 2.76 -20.78
N ILE A 80 -15.12 3.93 -20.72
CA ILE A 80 -15.24 4.72 -19.50
C ILE A 80 -16.72 5.05 -19.28
N VAL A 81 -17.19 4.85 -18.06
CA VAL A 81 -18.48 5.38 -17.60
C VAL A 81 -18.22 6.72 -16.93
N ASN A 82 -18.58 7.79 -17.62
CA ASN A 82 -18.60 9.13 -17.05
C ASN A 82 -19.87 9.27 -16.19
N GLN A 83 -19.69 9.64 -14.92
CA GLN A 83 -20.76 9.85 -13.96
C GLN A 83 -21.00 11.35 -13.76
N ASP A 84 -22.13 11.83 -14.26
CA ASP A 84 -22.61 13.17 -13.94
C ASP A 84 -23.31 13.13 -12.59
N LEU A 85 -22.64 13.66 -11.57
CA LEU A 85 -23.16 13.67 -10.19
C LEU A 85 -24.32 14.65 -10.01
N ILE A 86 -24.42 15.70 -10.83
CA ILE A 86 -25.47 16.73 -10.73
C ILE A 86 -26.78 16.15 -11.28
N ASN A 87 -26.73 15.64 -12.50
CA ASN A 87 -27.91 15.10 -13.17
C ASN A 87 -28.17 13.62 -12.84
N LYS A 88 -27.27 12.98 -12.08
CA LYS A 88 -27.30 11.54 -11.74
C LYS A 88 -27.36 10.64 -12.98
N THR A 89 -26.74 11.06 -14.07
CA THR A 89 -26.69 10.30 -15.33
C THR A 89 -25.35 9.61 -15.53
N LYS A 90 -25.34 8.57 -16.36
CA LYS A 90 -24.14 7.82 -16.74
C LYS A 90 -24.03 7.78 -18.25
N LYS A 91 -22.86 8.15 -18.78
CA LYS A 91 -22.57 8.11 -20.22
C LYS A 91 -21.36 7.24 -20.49
N LEU A 92 -21.51 6.30 -21.43
CA LEU A 92 -20.38 5.53 -21.94
C LEU A 92 -19.60 6.38 -22.94
N ILE A 93 -18.31 6.57 -22.67
CA ILE A 93 -17.37 7.22 -23.58
C ILE A 93 -16.20 6.27 -23.89
N ARG A 94 -15.49 6.57 -24.98
CA ARG A 94 -14.33 5.79 -25.43
C ARG A 94 -13.16 6.72 -25.68
N VAL A 95 -11.98 6.30 -25.23
CA VAL A 95 -10.71 7.01 -25.48
C VAL A 95 -9.72 6.04 -26.09
N ASN A 96 -8.95 6.50 -27.07
CA ASN A 96 -7.86 5.72 -27.65
C ASN A 96 -6.53 6.16 -27.05
N ALA A 97 -5.71 5.19 -26.64
CA ALA A 97 -4.39 5.42 -26.05
C ALA A 97 -3.33 4.53 -26.69
N LYS A 98 -2.12 5.07 -26.88
CA LYS A 98 -0.97 4.28 -27.34
C LYS A 98 -0.36 3.47 -26.20
N TYR A 99 -0.30 4.07 -25.01
CA TYR A 99 0.23 3.46 -23.79
C TYR A 99 -0.79 3.54 -22.67
N VAL A 100 -0.93 2.47 -21.90
CA VAL A 100 -1.87 2.36 -20.79
C VAL A 100 -1.14 1.87 -19.54
N PHE A 101 -1.29 2.61 -18.44
CA PHE A 101 -0.84 2.18 -17.12
C PHE A 101 -2.05 2.02 -16.19
N ILE A 102 -2.22 0.83 -15.63
CA ILE A 102 -3.31 0.47 -14.71
C ILE A 102 -2.77 0.56 -13.28
N GLY A 103 -2.98 1.72 -12.65
CA GLY A 103 -2.64 2.00 -11.25
C GLY A 103 -3.84 2.01 -10.30
N SER A 104 -4.92 1.26 -10.61
CA SER A 104 -6.21 1.34 -9.90
C SER A 104 -6.29 0.56 -8.58
N GLY A 105 -5.16 0.35 -7.90
CA GLY A 105 -5.09 -0.40 -6.64
C GLY A 105 -5.70 -1.80 -6.77
N GLY A 106 -6.62 -2.15 -5.87
CA GLY A 106 -7.32 -3.44 -5.92
C GLY A 106 -8.10 -3.68 -7.23
N GLY A 107 -8.50 -2.63 -7.94
CA GLY A 107 -9.19 -2.73 -9.23
C GLY A 107 -8.29 -3.14 -10.39
N ALA A 108 -6.96 -3.17 -10.21
CA ALA A 108 -6.01 -3.37 -11.30
C ALA A 108 -6.13 -4.77 -11.93
N LEU A 109 -6.32 -5.82 -11.11
CA LEU A 109 -6.42 -7.20 -11.60
C LEU A 109 -7.60 -7.37 -12.58
N ARG A 110 -8.77 -6.80 -12.23
CA ARG A 110 -9.97 -6.91 -13.07
C ARG A 110 -9.79 -6.21 -14.42
N LEU A 111 -9.20 -5.01 -14.42
CA LEU A 111 -8.91 -4.29 -15.67
C LEU A 111 -7.86 -5.00 -16.51
N LEU A 112 -6.85 -5.59 -15.87
CA LEU A 112 -5.84 -6.39 -16.54
C LEU A 112 -6.45 -7.64 -17.19
N GLN A 113 -7.33 -8.37 -16.49
CA GLN A 113 -8.05 -9.52 -17.05
C GLN A 113 -8.93 -9.11 -18.24
N LYS A 114 -9.61 -7.97 -18.14
CA LYS A 114 -10.44 -7.40 -19.22
C LYS A 114 -9.63 -7.01 -20.45
N SER A 115 -8.36 -6.62 -20.29
CA SER A 115 -7.47 -6.33 -21.42
C SER A 115 -7.21 -7.54 -22.32
N GLY A 116 -7.44 -8.76 -21.81
CA GLY A 116 -7.28 -10.01 -22.57
C GLY A 116 -5.84 -10.42 -22.83
N ILE A 117 -4.84 -9.75 -22.23
CA ILE A 117 -3.44 -10.15 -22.40
C ILE A 117 -3.17 -11.51 -21.74
N ALA A 118 -2.31 -12.32 -22.35
CA ALA A 118 -2.03 -13.68 -21.87
C ALA A 118 -1.40 -13.70 -20.46
N GLU A 119 -0.60 -12.67 -20.15
CA GLU A 119 0.08 -12.49 -18.87
C GLU A 119 -0.89 -12.32 -17.70
N SER A 120 -2.10 -11.81 -17.96
CA SER A 120 -3.14 -11.61 -16.93
C SER A 120 -3.65 -12.92 -16.33
N TYR A 121 -3.63 -14.01 -17.11
CA TYR A 121 -4.19 -15.30 -16.71
C TYR A 121 -3.39 -16.02 -15.63
N ARG A 122 -2.17 -15.56 -15.35
CA ARG A 122 -1.31 -16.13 -14.31
C ARG A 122 -1.65 -15.64 -12.92
N TYR A 123 -2.61 -14.72 -12.78
CA TYR A 123 -2.88 -14.02 -11.53
C TYR A 123 -4.31 -14.24 -11.03
N ALA A 124 -4.40 -14.51 -9.73
CA ALA A 124 -5.61 -14.43 -8.92
C ALA A 124 -5.44 -13.32 -7.87
N GLY A 125 -6.56 -12.87 -7.32
CA GLY A 125 -6.59 -11.86 -6.26
C GLY A 125 -7.32 -12.37 -5.03
N PHE A 126 -6.76 -12.10 -3.85
CA PHE A 126 -7.39 -12.35 -2.57
C PHE A 126 -7.46 -11.06 -1.76
N PRO A 127 -8.65 -10.50 -1.52
CA PRO A 127 -8.81 -9.23 -0.81
C PRO A 127 -8.62 -9.42 0.69
N VAL A 128 -7.76 -8.59 1.26
CA VAL A 128 -7.51 -8.46 2.69
C VAL A 128 -7.70 -7.01 3.08
N GLY A 129 -8.64 -6.76 3.99
CA GLY A 129 -8.87 -5.44 4.56
C GLY A 129 -8.10 -5.25 5.87
N GLY A 130 -8.01 -4.00 6.30
CA GLY A 130 -7.48 -3.63 7.61
C GLY A 130 -8.50 -2.84 8.43
N GLN A 131 -8.45 -2.99 9.74
CA GLN A 131 -9.13 -2.11 10.68
C GLN A 131 -8.13 -1.54 11.68
N PHE A 132 -8.41 -0.33 12.15
CA PHE A 132 -7.59 0.35 13.16
C PHE A 132 -8.50 0.87 14.27
N LEU A 133 -8.02 0.77 15.50
CA LEU A 133 -8.55 1.55 16.62
C LEU A 133 -7.93 2.94 16.56
N VAL A 134 -8.77 3.97 16.66
CA VAL A 134 -8.38 5.35 16.46
C VAL A 134 -8.87 6.20 17.59
N THR A 135 -8.01 7.08 18.09
CA THR A 135 -8.38 8.11 19.06
C THR A 135 -7.84 9.47 18.66
N LYS A 136 -8.65 10.50 18.94
CA LYS A 136 -8.33 11.92 18.83
C LYS A 136 -8.26 12.58 20.21
N ASN A 137 -8.30 11.79 21.29
CA ASN A 137 -8.25 12.32 22.65
C ASN A 137 -6.90 12.99 22.88
N LYS A 138 -6.91 14.32 23.08
CA LYS A 138 -5.70 15.14 23.25
C LYS A 138 -4.80 14.66 24.38
N ILE A 139 -5.38 14.16 25.48
CA ILE A 139 -4.63 13.62 26.63
C ILE A 139 -3.74 12.45 26.18
N LEU A 140 -4.22 11.62 25.25
CA LEU A 140 -3.46 10.50 24.71
C LEU A 140 -2.52 10.94 23.58
N THR A 141 -3.01 11.73 22.62
CA THR A 141 -2.23 12.12 21.43
C THR A 141 -1.06 13.05 21.75
N ASP A 142 -1.17 13.89 22.79
CA ASP A 142 -0.08 14.77 23.21
C ASP A 142 0.98 14.06 24.06
N ARG A 143 0.69 12.86 24.55
CA ARG A 143 1.67 12.01 25.24
C ARG A 143 2.41 11.05 24.30
N HIS A 144 2.06 10.98 23.02
CA HIS A 144 2.67 10.04 22.09
C HIS A 144 3.04 10.71 20.77
N HIS A 145 4.33 10.71 20.45
CA HIS A 145 4.89 11.38 19.27
C HIS A 145 5.71 10.43 18.39
N ALA A 146 5.44 9.13 18.48
CA ALA A 146 6.21 8.11 17.80
C ALA A 146 5.31 7.20 16.94
N LYS A 147 5.97 6.41 16.09
CA LYS A 147 5.39 5.22 15.50
C LYS A 147 6.11 4.04 16.11
N VAL A 148 5.39 3.21 16.85
CA VAL A 148 5.99 2.11 17.61
C VAL A 148 5.47 0.79 17.10
N TYR A 149 6.39 0.06 16.48
CA TYR A 149 6.17 -1.27 15.97
C TYR A 149 6.55 -2.28 17.05
N GLY A 150 5.62 -3.16 17.39
CA GLY A 150 5.89 -4.24 18.34
C GLY A 150 6.58 -5.44 17.70
N LYS A 151 6.82 -6.46 18.52
CA LYS A 151 7.27 -7.77 18.04
C LYS A 151 6.07 -8.53 17.45
N ALA A 152 6.30 -9.25 16.35
CA ALA A 152 5.32 -10.18 15.81
C ALA A 152 4.97 -11.26 16.85
N SER A 153 3.69 -11.54 17.04
CA SER A 153 3.26 -12.75 17.75
C SER A 153 3.75 -13.99 17.00
N ILE A 154 4.02 -15.07 17.72
CA ILE A 154 4.42 -16.36 17.13
C ILE A 154 3.33 -16.79 16.14
N GLY A 155 3.72 -17.09 14.90
CA GLY A 155 2.80 -17.49 13.82
C GLY A 155 2.04 -16.35 13.13
N ALA A 156 2.18 -15.09 13.57
CA ALA A 156 1.59 -13.96 12.86
C ALA A 156 2.33 -13.73 11.53
N PRO A 157 1.60 -13.43 10.42
CA PRO A 157 2.24 -13.06 9.17
C PRO A 157 3.11 -11.81 9.37
N PRO A 158 4.27 -11.71 8.68
CA PRO A 158 5.22 -10.61 8.89
C PRO A 158 4.63 -9.21 8.66
N MET A 159 3.50 -9.11 7.96
CA MET A 159 2.81 -7.85 7.66
C MET A 159 1.65 -7.49 8.61
N SER A 160 1.34 -8.33 9.59
CA SER A 160 0.15 -8.19 10.45
C SER A 160 0.48 -7.76 11.88
N ILE A 161 1.67 -7.21 12.10
CA ILE A 161 2.14 -6.84 13.43
C ILE A 161 1.43 -5.56 13.88
N PRO A 162 0.71 -5.59 15.02
CA PRO A 162 0.12 -4.38 15.56
C PRO A 162 1.18 -3.34 15.90
N HIS A 163 0.89 -2.10 15.58
CA HIS A 163 1.70 -0.95 15.89
C HIS A 163 0.79 0.19 16.34
N ILE A 164 1.34 1.10 17.15
CA ILE A 164 0.69 2.36 17.53
C ILE A 164 1.41 3.51 16.85
N ASP A 165 0.67 4.28 16.06
CA ASP A 165 1.21 5.36 15.25
C ASP A 165 0.55 6.69 15.63
N THR A 166 1.38 7.68 15.95
CA THR A 166 0.97 9.08 15.80
C THR A 166 0.90 9.43 14.32
N ARG A 167 -0.22 10.00 13.89
CA ARG A 167 -0.46 10.58 12.57
C ARG A 167 -0.85 12.04 12.70
N ILE A 168 -0.47 12.85 11.72
CA ILE A 168 -0.95 14.23 11.58
C ILE A 168 -1.85 14.26 10.35
N LEU A 169 -3.15 14.35 10.58
CA LEU A 169 -4.18 14.38 9.54
C LEU A 169 -4.86 15.74 9.60
N ASP A 170 -4.74 16.52 8.53
CA ASP A 170 -5.37 17.84 8.38
C ASP A 170 -5.09 18.78 9.58
N GLY A 171 -3.85 18.73 10.10
CA GLY A 171 -3.39 19.51 11.25
C GLY A 171 -3.76 18.93 12.62
N GLU A 172 -4.56 17.87 12.68
CA GLU A 172 -4.95 17.20 13.91
C GLU A 172 -4.06 15.96 14.20
N LYS A 173 -3.62 15.81 15.46
CA LYS A 173 -2.91 14.61 15.89
C LYS A 173 -3.92 13.49 16.15
N VAL A 174 -3.63 12.31 15.59
CA VAL A 174 -4.46 11.12 15.74
C VAL A 174 -3.56 9.94 16.11
N LEU A 175 -4.03 9.08 17.02
CA LEU A 175 -3.37 7.80 17.30
C LEU A 175 -4.12 6.67 16.63
N LEU A 176 -3.40 5.82 15.91
CA LEU A 176 -3.94 4.63 15.27
C LEU A 176 -3.25 3.40 15.83
N PHE A 177 -4.04 2.39 16.22
CA PHE A 177 -3.56 1.09 16.65
C PHE A 177 -4.13 -0.02 15.76
N GLY A 178 -3.26 -0.86 15.23
CA GLY A 178 -3.60 -1.95 14.31
C GLY A 178 -2.40 -2.32 13.43
N PRO A 179 -2.60 -2.97 12.27
CA PRO A 179 -3.87 -3.35 11.69
C PRO A 179 -4.48 -4.61 12.32
N PHE A 180 -5.81 -4.65 12.42
CA PHE A 180 -6.57 -5.88 12.59
C PHE A 180 -7.02 -6.36 11.22
N ALA A 181 -6.78 -7.64 10.90
CA ALA A 181 -7.16 -8.17 9.60
C ALA A 181 -8.69 -8.24 9.45
N THR A 182 -9.16 -7.92 8.26
CA THR A 182 -10.57 -8.07 7.86
C THR A 182 -10.66 -8.65 6.45
N PHE A 183 -11.86 -9.04 6.05
CA PHE A 183 -12.15 -9.64 4.77
C PHE A 183 -13.36 -8.95 4.15
N SER A 184 -13.31 -8.79 2.83
CA SER A 184 -14.43 -8.33 2.02
C SER A 184 -14.27 -8.94 0.64
N SER A 185 -15.36 -9.28 -0.04
CA SER A 185 -15.29 -9.67 -1.45
C SER A 185 -15.06 -8.47 -2.40
N LYS A 186 -15.05 -7.24 -1.89
CA LYS A 186 -14.78 -6.01 -2.65
C LYS A 186 -13.29 -5.79 -2.85
N PHE A 187 -12.90 -5.35 -4.03
CA PHE A 187 -11.51 -4.98 -4.31
C PHE A 187 -11.22 -3.50 -4.05
N LEU A 188 -12.25 -2.65 -4.05
CA LEU A 188 -12.18 -1.21 -3.77
C LEU A 188 -13.06 -0.84 -2.57
N LYS A 189 -12.76 0.28 -1.91
CA LYS A 189 -13.56 0.82 -0.78
C LYS A 189 -15.04 0.99 -1.17
N TYR A 190 -15.28 1.51 -2.38
CA TYR A 190 -16.60 1.67 -2.98
C TYR A 190 -16.80 0.71 -4.17
N GLY A 191 -16.25 -0.51 -4.07
CA GLY A 191 -16.32 -1.55 -5.11
C GLY A 191 -17.56 -2.46 -5.04
N SER A 192 -17.59 -3.45 -5.92
CA SER A 192 -18.69 -4.42 -6.01
C SER A 192 -18.47 -5.62 -5.10
N TRP A 193 -19.54 -6.12 -4.48
CA TRP A 193 -19.50 -7.39 -3.75
C TRP A 193 -19.19 -8.61 -4.64
N THR A 194 -19.33 -8.45 -5.95
CA THR A 194 -18.99 -9.47 -6.94
C THR A 194 -17.55 -9.43 -7.40
N ASP A 195 -16.72 -8.46 -6.96
CA ASP A 195 -15.36 -8.27 -7.48
C ASP A 195 -14.50 -9.53 -7.35
N LEU A 196 -14.46 -10.16 -6.17
CA LEU A 196 -13.75 -11.42 -5.95
C LEU A 196 -14.23 -12.51 -6.91
N PHE A 197 -15.53 -12.76 -6.98
CA PHE A 197 -16.10 -13.83 -7.80
C PHE A 197 -15.89 -13.60 -9.29
N CYS A 198 -16.04 -12.36 -9.77
CA CYS A 198 -15.78 -12.01 -11.16
C CYS A 198 -14.29 -12.09 -11.52
N SER A 199 -13.38 -12.06 -10.54
CA SER A 199 -11.94 -12.26 -10.77
C SER A 199 -11.56 -13.73 -10.89
N LEU A 200 -12.42 -14.65 -10.41
CA LEU A 200 -12.20 -16.09 -10.49
C LEU A 200 -12.52 -16.62 -11.89
N ASN A 201 -11.66 -17.51 -12.37
CA ASN A 201 -11.85 -18.24 -13.62
C ASN A 201 -11.19 -19.62 -13.52
N TYR A 202 -11.45 -20.48 -14.50
CA TYR A 202 -10.91 -21.84 -14.53
C TYR A 202 -9.37 -21.90 -14.47
N LYS A 203 -8.68 -20.84 -14.88
CA LYS A 203 -7.21 -20.78 -14.89
C LYS A 203 -6.59 -20.39 -13.55
N ASN A 204 -7.36 -19.75 -12.65
CA ASN A 204 -6.83 -19.23 -11.39
C ASN A 204 -7.44 -19.85 -10.12
N ILE A 205 -8.52 -20.63 -10.24
CA ILE A 205 -9.15 -21.30 -9.09
C ILE A 205 -8.25 -22.37 -8.47
N ILE A 206 -7.53 -23.14 -9.30
CA ILE A 206 -6.59 -24.17 -8.82
C ILE A 206 -5.43 -23.52 -8.04
N PRO A 207 -4.73 -22.51 -8.58
CA PRO A 207 -3.72 -21.75 -7.84
C PRO A 207 -4.24 -21.17 -6.51
N LEU A 208 -5.46 -20.63 -6.49
CA LEU A 208 -6.08 -20.09 -5.28
C LEU A 208 -6.23 -21.16 -4.19
N LEU A 209 -6.76 -22.33 -4.54
CA LEU A 209 -6.93 -23.45 -3.61
C LEU A 209 -5.58 -23.99 -3.12
N GLN A 210 -4.61 -24.13 -4.03
CA GLN A 210 -3.25 -24.55 -3.67
C GLN A 210 -2.61 -23.61 -2.65
N VAL A 211 -2.77 -22.30 -2.81
CA VAL A 211 -2.29 -21.31 -1.84
C VAL A 211 -2.99 -21.46 -0.49
N GLY A 212 -4.31 -21.64 -0.48
CA GLY A 212 -5.07 -21.87 0.75
C GLY A 212 -4.55 -23.08 1.55
N MET A 213 -4.30 -24.19 0.85
CA MET A 213 -3.76 -25.42 1.45
C MET A 213 -2.30 -25.27 1.91
N LYS A 214 -1.47 -24.52 1.18
CA LYS A 214 -0.06 -24.28 1.57
C LYS A 214 0.08 -23.28 2.72
N ASN A 215 -0.93 -22.45 2.96
CA ASN A 215 -0.87 -21.35 3.92
C ASN A 215 -1.98 -21.46 4.98
N ILE A 216 -2.23 -22.68 5.48
CA ILE A 216 -3.29 -22.94 6.47
C ILE A 216 -3.13 -22.07 7.72
N SER A 217 -1.90 -21.85 8.21
CA SER A 217 -1.63 -20.99 9.37
C SER A 217 -2.08 -19.54 9.13
N LEU A 218 -1.84 -19.00 7.93
CA LEU A 218 -2.30 -17.68 7.53
C LEU A 218 -3.83 -17.64 7.45
N VAL A 219 -4.46 -18.66 6.86
CA VAL A 219 -5.93 -18.74 6.76
C VAL A 219 -6.56 -18.79 8.15
N GLN A 220 -6.05 -19.64 9.05
CA GLN A 220 -6.47 -19.74 10.44
C GLN A 220 -6.30 -18.40 11.18
N TYR A 221 -5.15 -17.74 10.99
CA TYR A 221 -4.90 -16.41 11.56
C TYR A 221 -5.94 -15.39 11.09
N LEU A 222 -6.22 -15.33 9.78
CA LEU A 222 -7.20 -14.40 9.21
C LEU A 222 -8.60 -14.69 9.74
N ILE A 223 -9.01 -15.96 9.83
CA ILE A 223 -10.29 -16.36 10.43
C ILE A 223 -10.35 -15.92 11.90
N GLY A 224 -9.30 -16.15 12.69
CA GLY A 224 -9.24 -15.71 14.08
C GLY A 224 -9.38 -14.18 14.22
N GLN A 225 -8.71 -13.42 13.37
CA GLN A 225 -8.83 -11.95 13.34
C GLN A 225 -10.25 -11.49 12.97
N LEU A 226 -10.92 -12.18 12.04
CA LEU A 226 -12.31 -11.89 11.67
C LEU A 226 -13.28 -12.14 12.81
N LEU A 227 -13.08 -13.21 13.58
CA LEU A 227 -13.91 -13.56 14.73
C LEU A 227 -13.61 -12.70 15.97
N THR A 228 -12.52 -11.92 15.96
CA THR A 228 -12.14 -11.08 17.10
C THR A 228 -13.11 -9.91 17.25
N SER A 229 -13.86 -9.91 18.34
CA SER A 229 -14.81 -8.84 18.69
C SER A 229 -14.12 -7.49 18.92
N LYS A 230 -14.89 -6.39 18.89
CA LYS A 230 -14.37 -5.04 19.22
C LYS A 230 -13.68 -5.00 20.60
N LYS A 231 -14.23 -5.71 21.59
CA LYS A 231 -13.63 -5.84 22.93
C LYS A 231 -12.31 -6.62 22.88
N GLY A 232 -12.22 -7.68 22.07
CA GLY A 232 -10.97 -8.42 21.85
C GLY A 232 -9.89 -7.56 21.21
N LYS A 233 -10.23 -6.80 20.17
CA LYS A 233 -9.32 -5.83 19.52
C LYS A 233 -8.81 -4.78 20.51
N PHE A 234 -9.70 -4.28 21.36
CA PHE A 234 -9.35 -3.33 22.42
C PHE A 234 -8.44 -3.96 23.48
N LYS A 235 -8.66 -5.23 23.86
CA LYS A 235 -7.75 -5.94 24.78
C LYS A 235 -6.33 -6.03 24.22
N THR A 236 -6.17 -6.22 22.90
CA THR A 236 -4.86 -6.17 22.25
C THR A 236 -4.22 -4.79 22.34
N LEU A 237 -5.00 -3.71 22.23
CA LEU A 237 -4.51 -2.35 22.47
C LEU A 237 -4.03 -2.18 23.91
N CYS A 238 -4.72 -2.72 24.91
CA CYS A 238 -4.28 -2.65 26.31
C CYS A 238 -2.92 -3.32 26.56
N ASN A 239 -2.51 -4.30 25.74
CA ASN A 239 -1.16 -4.86 25.81
C ASN A 239 -0.08 -3.87 25.37
N TYR A 240 -0.45 -2.83 24.61
CA TYR A 240 0.43 -1.74 24.17
C TYR A 240 0.27 -0.51 25.06
N VAL A 241 -0.96 -0.09 25.35
CA VAL A 241 -1.33 1.08 26.15
C VAL A 241 -2.15 0.60 27.36
N PRO A 242 -1.51 0.22 28.48
CA PRO A 242 -2.16 -0.45 29.61
C PRO A 242 -3.39 0.28 30.17
N TYR A 243 -3.32 1.61 30.23
CA TYR A 243 -4.39 2.45 30.80
C TYR A 243 -5.36 3.00 29.75
N ALA A 244 -5.43 2.43 28.55
CA ALA A 244 -6.42 2.84 27.56
C ALA A 244 -7.85 2.61 28.08
N ASN A 245 -8.76 3.53 27.78
CA ASN A 245 -10.20 3.37 28.05
C ASN A 245 -10.96 3.18 26.73
N ILE A 246 -11.81 2.16 26.65
CA ILE A 246 -12.52 1.80 25.42
C ILE A 246 -13.39 2.93 24.84
N LYS A 247 -13.86 3.85 25.68
CA LYS A 247 -14.68 5.00 25.24
C LYS A 247 -13.90 6.00 24.39
N ASP A 248 -12.58 6.07 24.56
CA ASP A 248 -11.72 6.98 23.80
C ASP A 248 -11.37 6.48 22.39
N TRP A 249 -11.70 5.22 22.07
CA TRP A 249 -11.25 4.55 20.86
C TRP A 249 -12.41 4.12 19.96
N GLN A 250 -12.30 4.49 18.70
CA GLN A 250 -13.25 4.15 17.66
C GLN A 250 -12.60 3.21 16.65
N LEU A 251 -13.37 2.23 16.16
CA LEU A 251 -12.87 1.30 15.15
C LEU A 251 -13.15 1.90 13.77
N ILE A 252 -12.11 2.09 12.96
CA ILE A 252 -12.24 2.51 11.57
C ILE A 252 -11.85 1.36 10.64
N THR A 253 -12.50 1.30 9.48
CA THR A 253 -12.16 0.37 8.41
C THR A 253 -11.25 1.09 7.41
N ALA A 254 -10.06 0.53 7.19
CA ALA A 254 -9.09 1.02 6.22
C ALA A 254 -9.44 0.56 4.79
N GLY A 255 -8.58 0.93 3.84
CA GLY A 255 -8.69 0.47 2.45
C GLY A 255 -8.57 -1.05 2.31
N GLN A 256 -9.08 -1.56 1.19
CA GLN A 256 -8.90 -2.95 0.79
C GLN A 256 -7.53 -3.12 0.11
N ARG A 257 -6.83 -4.20 0.41
CA ARG A 257 -5.61 -4.60 -0.29
C ARG A 257 -5.84 -5.95 -0.96
N VAL A 258 -5.59 -6.04 -2.26
CA VAL A 258 -5.70 -7.32 -2.99
C VAL A 258 -4.31 -7.97 -2.99
N GLN A 259 -4.17 -9.08 -2.26
CA GLN A 259 -2.99 -9.92 -2.34
C GLN A 259 -3.06 -10.75 -3.62
N ILE A 260 -1.92 -10.91 -4.27
CA ILE A 260 -1.87 -11.59 -5.57
C ILE A 260 -1.42 -13.02 -5.38
N ILE A 261 -2.07 -13.90 -6.12
CA ILE A 261 -1.68 -15.29 -6.23
C ILE A 261 -1.17 -15.51 -7.64
N LYS A 262 0.11 -15.81 -7.74
CA LYS A 262 0.78 -16.10 -9.00
C LYS A 262 0.75 -17.59 -9.25
N ASN A 263 0.36 -17.99 -10.45
CA ASN A 263 0.48 -19.36 -10.90
C ASN A 263 1.89 -19.56 -11.49
N ASP A 264 2.78 -20.14 -10.70
CA ASP A 264 4.13 -20.50 -11.14
C ASP A 264 4.11 -21.86 -11.86
N PRO A 265 4.72 -22.00 -13.06
CA PRO A 265 4.71 -23.25 -13.81
C PRO A 265 5.27 -24.45 -13.05
N ASN A 266 6.23 -24.24 -12.15
CA ASN A 266 6.93 -25.32 -11.44
C ASN A 266 6.36 -25.54 -10.03
N LYS A 267 5.99 -24.45 -9.35
CA LYS A 267 5.57 -24.48 -7.94
C LYS A 267 4.05 -24.43 -7.77
N GLY A 268 3.28 -24.21 -8.83
CA GLY A 268 1.84 -23.95 -8.78
C GLY A 268 1.53 -22.59 -8.15
N GLY A 269 0.39 -22.47 -7.46
CA GLY A 269 -0.01 -21.24 -6.77
C GLY A 269 1.00 -20.79 -5.70
N ILE A 270 1.49 -19.56 -5.83
CA ILE A 270 2.34 -18.85 -4.87
C ILE A 270 1.64 -17.57 -4.43
N LEU A 271 1.61 -17.32 -3.12
CA LEU A 271 1.11 -16.07 -2.56
C LEU A 271 2.21 -15.01 -2.60
N GLU A 272 1.97 -13.94 -3.36
CA GLU A 272 2.89 -12.82 -3.47
C GLU A 272 2.49 -11.72 -2.49
N PHE A 273 3.44 -11.35 -1.64
CA PHE A 273 3.26 -10.28 -0.65
C PHE A 273 3.79 -8.92 -1.14
N GLY A 274 4.49 -8.91 -2.28
CA GLY A 274 5.09 -7.74 -2.90
C GLY A 274 4.20 -7.05 -3.92
N THR A 275 4.78 -6.03 -4.56
CA THR A 275 4.21 -5.36 -5.72
C THR A 275 4.74 -6.01 -6.98
N GLU A 276 3.84 -6.42 -7.87
CA GLU A 276 4.19 -7.04 -9.16
C GLU A 276 3.83 -6.10 -10.31
N ILE A 277 4.77 -5.93 -11.25
CA ILE A 277 4.51 -5.21 -12.50
C ILE A 277 4.20 -6.26 -13.57
N VAL A 278 2.98 -6.20 -14.11
CA VAL A 278 2.58 -7.03 -15.26
C VAL A 278 2.49 -6.13 -16.48
N HIS A 279 3.04 -6.57 -17.60
CA HIS A 279 3.00 -5.81 -18.85
C HIS A 279 2.63 -6.73 -20.02
N SER A 280 2.06 -6.14 -21.06
CA SER A 280 1.85 -6.84 -22.34
C SER A 280 3.18 -7.17 -23.01
N SER A 281 3.17 -8.17 -23.89
CA SER A 281 4.35 -8.58 -24.68
C SER A 281 4.99 -7.44 -25.48
N ASP A 282 4.16 -6.53 -26.01
CA ASP A 282 4.58 -5.33 -26.73
C ASP A 282 4.83 -4.11 -25.85
N LYS A 283 4.66 -4.24 -24.52
CA LYS A 283 4.95 -3.20 -23.51
C LYS A 283 4.20 -1.89 -23.76
N THR A 284 2.98 -1.99 -24.26
CA THR A 284 2.06 -0.85 -24.46
C THR A 284 0.99 -0.79 -23.39
N LEU A 285 0.75 -1.88 -22.65
CA LEU A 285 -0.08 -1.91 -21.46
C LEU A 285 0.72 -2.45 -20.28
N SER A 286 0.58 -1.82 -19.12
CA SER A 286 1.12 -2.30 -17.86
C SER A 286 0.11 -2.13 -16.72
N ALA A 287 0.20 -2.99 -15.72
CA ALA A 287 -0.60 -2.95 -14.52
C ALA A 287 0.27 -3.19 -13.29
N LEU A 288 -0.07 -2.49 -12.22
CA LEU A 288 0.53 -2.70 -10.92
C LEU A 288 -0.40 -3.56 -10.07
N LEU A 289 0.06 -4.76 -9.72
CA LEU A 289 -0.70 -5.73 -8.93
C LEU A 289 -0.09 -5.92 -7.55
N GLY A 290 -0.90 -6.41 -6.61
CA GLY A 290 -0.43 -6.87 -5.30
C GLY A 290 -0.42 -5.79 -4.24
N ALA A 291 0.57 -5.88 -3.37
CA ALA A 291 0.82 -4.84 -2.40
C ALA A 291 0.94 -3.51 -3.13
N SER A 292 0.17 -2.51 -2.70
CA SER A 292 0.51 -1.13 -3.07
C SER A 292 1.96 -0.91 -2.65
N PRO A 293 2.85 -0.47 -3.56
CA PRO A 293 4.22 -0.20 -3.17
C PRO A 293 4.14 0.86 -2.07
N GLY A 294 4.65 0.50 -0.89
CA GLY A 294 4.74 1.44 0.21
C GLY A 294 5.58 2.64 -0.19
N ALA A 295 5.58 3.68 0.64
CA ALA A 295 6.38 4.88 0.44
C ALA A 295 7.84 4.59 0.07
N SER A 296 8.39 3.51 0.63
CA SER A 296 9.77 3.06 0.44
C SER A 296 10.07 2.47 -0.94
N THR A 297 9.07 2.01 -1.70
CA THR A 297 9.28 1.30 -2.97
C THR A 297 8.59 1.95 -4.17
N SER A 298 7.64 2.87 -3.97
CA SER A 298 6.84 3.46 -5.06
C SER A 298 7.68 4.08 -6.18
N ALA A 299 8.66 4.92 -5.82
CA ALA A 299 9.55 5.57 -6.79
C ALA A 299 10.40 4.56 -7.58
N ALA A 300 10.99 3.57 -6.90
CA ALA A 300 11.79 2.53 -7.53
C ALA A 300 10.95 1.65 -8.46
N THR A 301 9.73 1.31 -8.06
CA THR A 301 8.78 0.54 -8.85
C THR A 301 8.36 1.30 -10.12
N MET A 302 8.04 2.59 -10.01
CA MET A 302 7.70 3.41 -11.18
C MET A 302 8.90 3.60 -12.11
N LEU A 303 10.10 3.77 -11.57
CA LEU A 303 11.33 3.84 -12.37
C LEU A 303 11.58 2.52 -13.13
N ASN A 304 11.35 1.38 -12.48
CA ASN A 304 11.42 0.07 -13.13
C ASN A 304 10.38 -0.04 -14.26
N LEU A 305 9.13 0.36 -14.00
CA LEU A 305 8.07 0.37 -15.00
C LEU A 305 8.43 1.21 -16.23
N ILE A 306 8.96 2.42 -16.02
CA ILE A 306 9.40 3.29 -17.12
C ILE A 306 10.52 2.61 -17.92
N SER A 307 11.44 1.91 -17.26
CA SER A 307 12.54 1.18 -17.94
C SER A 307 12.07 0.02 -18.80
N ILE A 308 10.96 -0.61 -18.42
CA ILE A 308 10.32 -1.68 -19.19
C ILE A 308 9.59 -1.08 -20.39
N MET A 309 8.71 -0.11 -20.14
CA MET A 309 7.76 0.42 -21.13
C MET A 309 8.42 1.36 -22.15
N PHE A 310 9.45 2.10 -21.73
CA PHE A 310 10.11 3.14 -22.52
C PHE A 310 11.63 2.92 -22.58
N LYS A 311 12.05 1.68 -22.83
CA LYS A 311 13.46 1.27 -22.87
C LYS A 311 14.32 2.23 -23.73
N ASP A 312 13.85 2.53 -24.94
CA ASP A 312 14.56 3.39 -25.90
C ASP A 312 14.71 4.83 -25.39
N LYS A 313 13.73 5.31 -24.62
CA LYS A 313 13.79 6.64 -23.98
C LYS A 313 14.73 6.65 -22.79
N ILE A 314 14.82 5.58 -22.00
CA ILE A 314 15.81 5.54 -20.90
C ILE A 314 17.25 5.51 -21.42
N THR A 315 17.48 4.94 -22.61
CA THR A 315 18.79 4.96 -23.27
C THR A 315 19.10 6.30 -23.95
N ASP A 316 18.09 7.14 -24.17
CA ASP A 316 18.28 8.52 -24.63
C ASP A 316 19.08 9.32 -23.60
N CYS A 317 20.05 10.09 -24.08
CA CYS A 317 20.92 10.92 -23.26
C CYS A 317 20.10 11.90 -22.40
N SER A 318 19.04 12.49 -22.97
CA SER A 318 18.22 13.50 -22.31
C SER A 318 17.51 12.98 -21.06
N TRP A 319 16.86 11.82 -21.15
CA TRP A 319 16.18 11.18 -20.02
C TRP A 319 17.18 10.66 -19.00
N ASN A 320 18.32 10.12 -19.45
CA ASN A 320 19.35 9.64 -18.53
C ASN A 320 19.89 10.78 -17.65
N ILE A 321 20.18 11.94 -18.24
CA ILE A 321 20.59 13.15 -17.52
C ILE A 321 19.50 13.54 -16.51
N LYS A 322 18.24 13.66 -16.96
CA LYS A 322 17.14 14.06 -16.09
C LYS A 322 16.91 13.10 -14.92
N LEU A 323 17.01 11.79 -15.16
CA LEU A 323 16.88 10.77 -14.10
C LEU A 323 18.00 10.86 -13.07
N ARG A 324 19.22 11.22 -13.46
CA ARG A 324 20.34 11.45 -12.52
C ARG A 324 20.16 12.72 -11.70
N GLU A 325 19.54 13.76 -12.26
CA GLU A 325 19.16 14.97 -11.51
C GLU A 325 18.11 14.65 -10.44
N ILE A 326 17.07 13.89 -10.79
CA ILE A 326 15.97 13.54 -9.88
C ILE A 326 16.46 12.54 -8.82
N PHE A 327 17.21 11.52 -9.23
CA PHE A 327 17.64 10.42 -8.37
C PHE A 327 19.18 10.41 -8.23
N ILE A 328 19.69 10.96 -7.14
CA ILE A 328 21.13 11.01 -6.84
C ILE A 328 21.81 9.63 -6.90
N SER A 329 21.07 8.59 -6.48
CA SER A 329 21.53 7.20 -6.47
C SER A 329 21.09 6.41 -7.71
N TYR A 330 20.72 7.06 -8.82
CA TYR A 330 20.28 6.36 -10.02
C TYR A 330 21.33 5.34 -10.50
N LYS A 331 20.91 4.08 -10.63
CA LYS A 331 21.76 2.91 -10.98
C LYS A 331 22.93 2.65 -10.01
N LYS A 332 22.86 3.12 -8.76
CA LYS A 332 23.85 2.85 -7.72
C LYS A 332 23.20 2.15 -6.53
N SER A 333 23.87 1.14 -6.00
CA SER A 333 23.46 0.50 -4.74
C SER A 333 23.87 1.38 -3.57
N ILE A 334 22.93 1.65 -2.66
CA ILE A 334 23.18 2.44 -1.44
C ILE A 334 23.63 1.55 -0.28
N ASN A 335 23.24 0.27 -0.28
CA ASN A 335 23.38 -0.62 0.89
C ASN A 335 24.81 -0.74 1.40
N ASN A 336 25.81 -0.66 0.51
CA ASN A 336 27.23 -0.81 0.85
C ASN A 336 28.04 0.49 0.65
N ASP A 337 27.38 1.63 0.37
CA ASP A 337 28.03 2.93 0.16
C ASP A 337 27.51 3.95 1.18
N TYR A 338 28.16 3.96 2.35
CA TYR A 338 27.80 4.87 3.45
C TYR A 338 27.87 6.35 3.05
N LYS A 339 28.85 6.73 2.21
CA LYS A 339 29.01 8.12 1.75
C LYS A 339 27.83 8.51 0.86
N LEU A 340 27.41 7.64 -0.04
CA LEU A 340 26.23 7.86 -0.87
C LEU A 340 24.94 7.87 -0.03
N ALA A 341 24.81 6.97 0.93
CA ALA A 341 23.66 6.92 1.84
C ALA A 341 23.50 8.24 2.63
N ASP A 342 24.59 8.74 3.20
CA ASP A 342 24.59 10.02 3.93
C ASP A 342 24.30 11.20 3.00
N LYS A 343 24.86 11.20 1.79
CA LYS A 343 24.56 12.23 0.76
C LYS A 343 23.08 12.26 0.40
N VAL A 344 22.47 11.09 0.15
CA VAL A 344 21.04 10.98 -0.16
C VAL A 344 20.20 11.45 1.04
N LYS A 345 20.56 11.04 2.27
CA LYS A 345 19.85 11.45 3.48
C LYS A 345 19.88 12.96 3.68
N LYS A 346 21.05 13.59 3.53
CA LYS A 346 21.23 15.05 3.62
C LYS A 346 20.44 15.79 2.54
N TYR A 347 20.47 15.30 1.30
CA TYR A 347 19.67 15.88 0.21
C TYR A 347 18.17 15.81 0.53
N THR A 348 17.66 14.65 0.92
CA THR A 348 16.24 14.48 1.26
C THR A 348 15.84 15.38 2.42
N LYS A 349 16.66 15.46 3.48
CA LYS A 349 16.42 16.35 4.63
C LYS A 349 16.32 17.82 4.20
N LYS A 350 17.26 18.29 3.37
CA LYS A 350 17.24 19.66 2.82
C LYS A 350 16.01 19.91 1.96
N SER A 351 15.66 18.99 1.06
CA SER A 351 14.50 19.12 0.17
C SER A 351 13.17 19.16 0.93
N LEU A 352 13.07 18.40 2.03
CA LEU A 352 11.89 18.38 2.89
C LEU A 352 11.89 19.46 3.98
N LYS A 353 12.95 20.27 4.09
CA LYS A 353 13.14 21.30 5.13
C LYS A 353 13.00 20.74 6.57
N LEU A 354 13.57 19.55 6.79
CA LEU A 354 13.58 18.85 8.09
C LEU A 354 14.89 19.06 8.84
#